data_AF-A0A662FXY6-F1
#
_entry.id   AF-A0A662FXY6-F1
#
_cell.length_a   1.000
_cell.length_b   1.000
_cell.length_c   1.000
_cell.angle_alpha   90.00
_cell.angle_beta   90.00
_cell.angle_gamma   90.00
#
_symmetry.space_group_name_H-M   'P 1'
#
loop_
_entity.id
_entity.type
_entity.pdbx_description
1 polymer ?
#
loop_
_entity_poly.entity_id
_entity_poly.type
_entity_poly.pdbx_seq_one_letter_code
_entity_poly.pdbx_strand_id
1 'polypeptide(L)'
;MKVKVLPYDVSEELKKEIFKRLTENCKIGKTQFDKIKYIIAKTLAEKLSQLEWVKKIYYTEISSGEFIEGRDFSGRDIDLAIIADESKVPVNGHHTLDLYAETLEEELGQLLVEILRKLGRECDTLKEIAEKHGLIELHMNDMYAKIIEKKEKMGRISDTNAMRLYP
;
A
#
# COMPACT_ATOMS: atom_id res chain seq x y z
N MET A 1 0.66 -11.68 21.71
CA MET A 1 1.02 -12.33 20.44
C MET A 1 0.43 -11.46 19.34
N LYS A 2 1.23 -10.81 18.48
CA LYS A 2 0.67 -10.01 17.37
C LYS A 2 -0.03 -10.99 16.41
N VAL A 3 -1.31 -10.74 16.13
CA VAL A 3 -2.11 -11.58 15.23
C VAL A 3 -1.64 -11.29 13.82
N LYS A 4 -1.23 -12.34 13.09
CA LYS A 4 -0.93 -12.20 11.66
C LYS A 4 -2.21 -12.34 10.85
N VAL A 5 -2.47 -11.40 9.94
CA VAL A 5 -3.62 -11.40 9.05
C VAL A 5 -3.25 -11.68 7.59
N LEU A 6 -1.99 -11.43 7.20
CA LEU A 6 -1.50 -11.82 5.88
C LEU A 6 -1.08 -13.29 5.88
N PRO A 7 -1.57 -14.12 4.93
CA PRO A 7 -1.11 -15.49 4.77
C PRO A 7 0.42 -15.57 4.56
N TYR A 8 1.05 -16.59 5.12
CA TYR A 8 2.52 -16.70 5.13
C TYR A 8 3.13 -16.83 3.73
N ASP A 9 2.52 -17.64 2.88
CA ASP A 9 2.88 -17.81 1.47
C ASP A 9 2.79 -16.48 0.71
N VAL A 10 1.70 -15.73 0.90
CA VAL A 10 1.52 -14.40 0.30
C VAL A 10 2.62 -13.44 0.78
N SER A 11 2.91 -13.41 2.09
CA SER A 11 3.99 -12.60 2.67
C SER A 11 5.36 -12.92 2.06
N GLU A 12 5.74 -14.19 1.96
CA GLU A 12 7.06 -14.58 1.44
C GLU A 12 7.21 -14.33 -0.06
N GLU A 13 6.14 -14.53 -0.85
CA GLU A 13 6.17 -14.17 -2.27
C GLU A 13 6.27 -12.67 -2.49
N LEU A 14 5.53 -11.88 -1.69
CA LEU A 14 5.56 -10.42 -1.72
C LEU A 14 6.96 -9.90 -1.37
N LYS A 15 7.63 -10.50 -0.38
CA LYS A 15 9.03 -10.22 -0.06
C LYS A 15 9.96 -10.40 -1.25
N LYS A 16 9.87 -11.56 -1.90
CA LYS A 16 10.74 -11.91 -3.04
C LYS A 16 10.50 -10.98 -4.23
N GLU A 17 9.24 -10.72 -4.57
CA GLU A 17 8.89 -9.95 -5.76
C GLU A 17 9.25 -8.47 -5.60
N ILE A 18 8.94 -7.85 -4.45
CA ILE A 18 9.32 -6.47 -4.19
C ILE A 18 10.85 -6.34 -4.16
N PHE A 19 11.57 -7.23 -3.46
CA PHE A 19 13.03 -7.19 -3.42
C PHE A 19 13.66 -7.25 -4.83
N LYS A 20 13.19 -8.18 -5.66
CA LYS A 20 13.63 -8.31 -7.06
C LYS A 20 13.40 -7.02 -7.84
N ARG A 21 12.16 -6.51 -7.84
CA ARG A 21 11.79 -5.32 -8.62
C ARG A 21 12.52 -4.06 -8.15
N LEU A 22 12.74 -3.91 -6.85
CA LEU A 22 13.51 -2.80 -6.30
C LEU A 22 14.99 -2.91 -6.65
N THR A 23 15.58 -4.11 -6.62
CA THR A 23 16.98 -4.32 -7.04
C THR A 23 17.20 -3.91 -8.50
N GLU A 24 16.24 -4.22 -9.37
CA GLU A 24 16.29 -3.85 -10.80
C GLU A 24 16.10 -2.34 -11.04
N ASN A 25 15.61 -1.58 -10.06
CA ASN A 25 15.18 -0.19 -10.24
C ASN A 25 15.77 0.83 -9.23
N CYS A 26 16.49 0.44 -8.17
CA CYS A 26 17.06 1.40 -7.19
C CYS A 26 18.31 2.09 -7.76
N LYS A 27 18.15 3.32 -8.29
CA LYS A 27 19.21 4.36 -8.42
C LYS A 27 18.58 5.72 -8.07
N ILE A 28 18.56 6.07 -6.79
CA ILE A 28 17.53 7.00 -6.26
C ILE A 28 17.78 8.49 -6.58
N GLY A 29 16.68 9.14 -7.01
CA GLY A 29 16.43 10.59 -7.01
C GLY A 29 14.92 10.86 -6.88
N LYS A 30 14.47 12.11 -6.64
CA LYS A 30 13.05 12.44 -6.33
C LYS A 30 12.06 11.91 -7.38
N THR A 31 12.38 12.01 -8.68
CA THR A 31 11.55 11.48 -9.78
C THR A 31 11.48 9.96 -9.84
N GLN A 32 12.44 9.26 -9.24
CA GLN A 32 12.43 7.79 -9.15
C GLN A 32 11.69 7.28 -7.92
N PHE A 33 11.43 8.14 -6.92
CA PHE A 33 10.67 7.79 -5.73
C PHE A 33 9.22 7.43 -6.08
N ASP A 34 8.55 8.22 -6.92
CA ASP A 34 7.19 7.93 -7.38
C ASP A 34 7.12 6.64 -8.19
N LYS A 35 8.14 6.38 -9.02
CA LYS A 35 8.26 5.10 -9.73
C LYS A 35 8.39 3.91 -8.76
N ILE A 36 9.18 4.06 -7.70
CA ILE A 36 9.35 3.01 -6.68
C ILE A 36 8.05 2.78 -5.90
N LYS A 37 7.37 3.85 -5.45
CA LYS A 37 6.05 3.76 -4.81
C LYS A 37 5.08 3.00 -5.70
N TYR A 38 5.02 3.35 -6.98
CA TYR A 38 4.14 2.68 -7.92
C TYR A 38 4.50 1.19 -8.12
N ILE A 39 5.78 0.85 -8.21
CA ILE A 39 6.23 -0.56 -8.29
C ILE A 39 5.78 -1.34 -7.06
N ILE A 40 5.95 -0.76 -5.88
CA ILE A 40 5.51 -1.37 -4.62
C ILE A 40 3.99 -1.52 -4.63
N ALA A 41 3.23 -0.43 -4.87
CA ALA A 41 1.77 -0.40 -4.95
C ALA A 41 1.22 -1.50 -5.88
N LYS A 42 1.80 -1.59 -7.09
CA LYS A 42 1.41 -2.60 -8.08
C LYS A 42 1.69 -4.02 -7.59
N THR A 43 2.85 -4.24 -6.97
CA THR A 43 3.23 -5.57 -6.46
C THR A 43 2.36 -5.97 -5.27
N LEU A 44 2.05 -5.03 -4.38
CA LEU A 44 1.07 -5.22 -3.30
C LEU A 44 -0.29 -5.58 -3.87
N ALA A 45 -0.77 -4.83 -4.87
CA ALA A 45 -2.05 -5.08 -5.50
C ALA A 45 -2.12 -6.48 -6.15
N GLU A 46 -1.10 -6.88 -6.92
CA GLU A 46 -0.99 -8.20 -7.55
C GLU A 46 -1.07 -9.36 -6.55
N LYS A 47 -0.61 -9.15 -5.31
CA LYS A 47 -0.58 -10.19 -4.27
C LYS A 47 -1.81 -10.16 -3.39
N LEU A 48 -2.24 -8.98 -2.93
CA LEU A 48 -3.46 -8.82 -2.15
C LEU A 48 -4.68 -9.26 -2.96
N SER A 49 -4.66 -9.10 -4.29
CA SER A 49 -5.73 -9.57 -5.16
C SER A 49 -5.97 -11.08 -5.16
N GLN A 50 -5.03 -11.87 -4.64
CA GLN A 50 -5.19 -13.32 -4.50
C GLN A 50 -6.06 -13.69 -3.30
N LEU A 51 -6.33 -12.74 -2.39
CA LEU A 51 -7.17 -12.95 -1.23
C LEU A 51 -8.64 -12.90 -1.65
N GLU A 52 -9.43 -13.91 -1.26
CA GLU A 52 -10.83 -14.06 -1.71
C GLU A 52 -11.76 -12.90 -1.36
N TRP A 53 -11.38 -12.10 -0.35
CA TRP A 53 -12.13 -10.94 0.10
C TRP A 53 -11.78 -9.67 -0.67
N VAL A 54 -10.70 -9.62 -1.45
CA VAL A 54 -10.36 -8.44 -2.25
C VAL A 54 -11.17 -8.43 -3.54
N LYS A 55 -11.96 -7.37 -3.76
CA LYS A 55 -12.75 -7.19 -4.98
C LYS A 55 -12.14 -6.23 -5.98
N LYS A 56 -11.46 -5.17 -5.51
CA LYS A 56 -10.78 -4.16 -6.35
C LYS A 56 -9.67 -3.49 -5.56
N ILE A 57 -8.64 -3.03 -6.25
CA ILE A 57 -7.57 -2.22 -5.66
C ILE A 57 -7.26 -1.02 -6.57
N TYR A 58 -7.15 0.15 -5.98
CA TYR A 58 -6.74 1.38 -6.65
C TYR A 58 -5.49 1.93 -5.96
N TYR A 59 -4.54 2.40 -6.76
CA TYR A 59 -3.49 3.28 -6.30
C TYR A 59 -4.03 4.69 -6.26
N THR A 60 -3.77 5.40 -5.17
CA THR A 60 -4.29 6.75 -4.98
C THR A 60 -3.16 7.68 -4.59
N GLU A 61 -3.26 8.94 -5.01
CA GLU A 61 -2.39 9.99 -4.50
C GLU A 61 -3.24 10.93 -3.65
N ILE A 62 -3.28 10.67 -2.35
CA ILE A 62 -3.95 11.54 -1.39
C ILE A 62 -2.92 12.54 -0.91
N SER A 63 -2.78 13.64 -1.66
CA SER A 63 -2.02 14.79 -1.17
C SER A 63 -2.83 15.50 -0.09
N SER A 64 -2.89 14.95 1.13
CA SER A 64 -3.09 15.81 2.29
C SER A 64 -1.83 16.66 2.37
N GLY A 65 -1.96 17.99 2.38
CA GLY A 65 -0.79 18.88 2.40
C GLY A 65 -0.06 18.77 3.74
N GLU A 66 0.75 17.74 3.94
CA GLU A 66 1.55 17.57 5.15
C GLU A 66 2.77 18.51 5.11
N PHE A 67 2.57 19.72 5.60
CA PHE A 67 3.64 20.68 5.84
C PHE A 67 4.31 20.39 7.19
N ILE A 68 5.07 19.30 7.27
CA ILE A 68 5.84 18.95 8.46
C ILE A 68 7.24 19.57 8.34
N GLU A 69 7.60 20.46 9.28
CA GLU A 69 8.94 21.04 9.45
C GLU A 69 9.52 21.85 8.27
N GLY A 70 8.67 22.62 7.57
CA GLY A 70 9.15 23.58 6.57
C GLY A 70 9.73 22.96 5.30
N ARG A 71 9.46 21.68 5.06
CA ARG A 71 9.78 20.98 3.80
C ARG A 71 8.47 20.54 3.14
N ASP A 72 8.40 20.74 1.82
CA ASP A 72 7.28 20.30 1.00
C ASP A 72 7.33 18.77 0.85
N PHE A 73 6.45 18.07 1.56
CA PHE A 73 6.37 16.60 1.63
C PHE A 73 5.04 16.10 1.04
N SER A 74 4.71 16.49 -0.19
CA SER A 74 3.61 15.86 -0.92
C SER A 74 3.88 14.37 -1.19
N GLY A 75 2.99 13.46 -0.75
CA GLY A 75 2.89 12.07 -1.20
C GLY A 75 4.05 11.16 -0.78
N ARG A 76 4.21 10.94 0.53
CA ARG A 76 5.28 10.12 1.12
C ARG A 76 4.96 8.62 1.08
N ASP A 77 3.69 8.33 1.31
CA ASP A 77 3.01 7.07 1.44
C ASP A 77 2.60 6.48 0.09
N ILE A 78 2.27 5.20 0.16
CA ILE A 78 1.66 4.40 -0.88
C ILE A 78 0.23 4.15 -0.43
N ASP A 79 -0.68 4.99 -0.90
CA ASP A 79 -2.10 4.86 -0.60
C ASP A 79 -2.73 3.81 -1.52
N LEU A 80 -3.39 2.83 -0.92
CA LEU A 80 -4.17 1.83 -1.63
C LEU A 80 -5.61 1.87 -1.15
N ALA A 81 -6.53 2.21 -2.05
CA ALA A 81 -7.96 2.03 -1.81
C ALA A 81 -8.39 0.62 -2.20
N ILE A 82 -8.92 -0.12 -1.23
CA ILE A 82 -9.33 -1.51 -1.38
C ILE A 82 -10.85 -1.62 -1.23
N ILE A 83 -11.48 -2.20 -2.25
CA ILE A 83 -12.88 -2.62 -2.15
C ILE A 83 -12.88 -4.09 -1.73
N ALA A 84 -13.40 -4.36 -0.53
CA ALA A 84 -13.42 -5.68 0.08
C ALA A 84 -14.85 -6.27 0.16
N ASP A 85 -14.94 -7.58 0.04
CA ASP A 85 -16.09 -8.37 0.49
C ASP A 85 -16.03 -8.57 2.01
N GLU A 86 -16.66 -7.69 2.77
CA GLU A 86 -16.64 -7.74 4.25
C GLU A 86 -17.11 -9.09 4.81
N SER A 87 -17.97 -9.81 4.08
CA SER A 87 -18.46 -11.14 4.48
C SER A 87 -17.39 -12.24 4.41
N LYS A 88 -16.29 -12.00 3.69
CA LYS A 88 -15.20 -12.94 3.48
C LYS A 88 -13.89 -12.49 4.12
N VAL A 89 -13.82 -11.26 4.64
CA VAL A 89 -12.65 -10.82 5.38
C VAL A 89 -12.53 -11.72 6.62
N PRO A 90 -11.36 -12.31 6.90
CA PRO A 90 -11.18 -13.19 8.05
C PRO A 90 -11.09 -12.38 9.37
N VAL A 91 -12.17 -11.68 9.71
CA VAL A 91 -12.33 -10.97 10.98
C VAL A 91 -12.78 -11.96 12.04
N ASN A 92 -11.93 -12.22 13.03
CA ASN A 92 -12.31 -13.02 14.19
C ASN A 92 -13.11 -12.15 15.16
N GLY A 93 -14.40 -12.46 15.38
CA GLY A 93 -15.27 -12.17 16.54
C GLY A 93 -15.43 -10.73 17.09
N HIS A 94 -14.39 -9.90 17.02
CA HIS A 94 -14.26 -8.57 17.61
C HIS A 94 -13.37 -7.61 16.78
N HIS A 95 -12.89 -7.99 15.59
CA HIS A 95 -12.14 -7.09 14.71
C HIS A 95 -13.06 -6.37 13.74
N THR A 96 -13.00 -5.03 13.75
CA THR A 96 -13.57 -4.19 12.69
C THR A 96 -12.71 -4.30 11.44
N LEU A 97 -13.27 -3.91 10.30
CA LEU A 97 -12.52 -3.81 9.05
C LEU A 97 -11.32 -2.86 9.19
N ASP A 98 -11.48 -1.79 9.97
CA ASP A 98 -10.43 -0.82 10.29
C ASP A 98 -9.25 -1.48 11.02
N LEU A 99 -9.51 -2.27 12.06
CA LEU A 99 -8.45 -3.01 12.79
C LEU A 99 -7.73 -4.02 11.89
N TYR A 100 -8.44 -4.63 10.94
CA TYR A 100 -7.82 -5.52 9.96
C TYR A 100 -6.92 -4.74 8.99
N ALA A 101 -7.35 -3.57 8.52
CA ALA A 101 -6.54 -2.69 7.68
C ALA A 101 -5.27 -2.24 8.41
N GLU A 102 -5.39 -1.75 9.64
CA GLU A 102 -4.26 -1.35 10.49
C GLU A 102 -3.26 -2.49 10.70
N THR A 103 -3.75 -3.71 10.97
CA THR A 103 -2.88 -4.88 11.16
C THR A 103 -2.16 -5.25 9.86
N LEU A 104 -2.85 -5.18 8.72
CA LEU A 104 -2.28 -5.46 7.41
C LEU A 104 -1.24 -4.39 7.02
N GLU A 105 -1.50 -3.11 7.28
CA GLU A 105 -0.55 -2.00 7.09
C GLU A 105 0.72 -2.23 7.90
N GLU A 106 0.61 -2.57 9.19
CA GLU A 106 1.76 -2.86 10.05
C GLU A 106 2.60 -4.01 9.48
N GLU A 107 1.96 -5.09 9.04
CA GLU A 107 2.65 -6.26 8.47
C GLU A 107 3.37 -5.93 7.16
N LEU A 108 2.70 -5.24 6.25
CA LEU A 108 3.28 -4.84 4.97
C LEU A 108 4.40 -3.80 5.16
N GLY A 109 4.24 -2.87 6.11
CA GLY A 109 5.25 -1.89 6.47
C GLY A 109 6.52 -2.55 7.03
N GLN A 110 6.38 -3.50 7.96
CA GLN A 110 7.52 -4.28 8.48
C GLN A 110 8.23 -5.07 7.37
N LEU A 111 7.44 -5.69 6.49
CA LEU A 111 7.95 -6.41 5.34
C LEU A 111 8.79 -5.51 4.43
N LEU A 112 8.29 -4.31 4.10
CA LEU A 112 9.03 -3.34 3.30
C LEU A 112 10.32 -2.91 3.98
N VAL A 113 10.29 -2.62 5.28
CA VAL A 113 11.50 -2.26 6.05
C VAL A 113 12.55 -3.37 5.97
N GLU A 114 12.16 -4.64 6.10
CA GLU A 114 13.07 -5.77 5.95
C GLU A 114 13.72 -5.83 4.56
N ILE A 115 12.96 -5.56 3.50
CA ILE A 115 13.47 -5.52 2.12
C ILE A 115 14.44 -4.36 1.95
N LEU A 116 14.06 -3.16 2.38
CA LEU A 116 14.86 -1.94 2.24
C LEU A 116 16.18 -2.04 2.99
N ARG A 117 16.21 -2.70 4.15
CA ARG A 117 17.44 -3.02 4.88
C ARG A 117 18.40 -3.93 4.08
N LYS A 118 17.88 -4.82 3.25
CA LYS A 118 18.70 -5.73 2.43
C LYS A 118 19.25 -5.07 1.15
N LEU A 119 18.57 -4.06 0.62
CA LEU A 119 18.97 -3.36 -0.60
C LEU A 119 20.16 -2.40 -0.40
N GLY A 120 20.57 -2.17 0.86
CA GLY A 120 21.74 -1.36 1.17
C GLY A 120 21.49 0.14 1.03
N ARG A 121 22.57 0.92 0.85
CA ARG A 121 22.55 2.39 0.98
C ARG A 121 21.75 3.11 -0.09
N GLU A 122 21.52 2.46 -1.23
CA GLU A 122 20.84 3.09 -2.37
C GLU A 122 19.39 3.45 -2.04
N CYS A 123 18.77 2.77 -1.07
CA CYS A 123 17.39 3.00 -0.68
C CYS A 123 17.26 3.58 0.75
N ASP A 124 18.30 4.25 1.27
CA ASP A 124 18.36 4.77 2.67
C ASP A 124 17.27 5.80 3.00
N THR A 125 16.95 6.72 2.08
CA THR A 125 15.86 7.70 2.30
C THR A 125 14.50 7.02 2.42
N LEU A 126 14.22 6.04 1.55
CA LEU A 126 12.97 5.28 1.57
C LEU A 126 12.87 4.43 2.84
N LYS A 127 14.00 3.86 3.29
CA LYS A 127 14.11 3.13 4.55
C LYS A 127 13.83 4.04 5.75
N GLU A 128 14.42 5.23 5.80
CA GLU A 128 14.20 6.18 6.90
C GLU A 128 12.73 6.59 6.99
N ILE A 129 12.10 6.84 5.84
CA ILE A 129 10.67 7.14 5.76
C ILE A 129 9.84 5.96 6.31
N ALA A 130 10.10 4.74 5.80
CA ALA A 130 9.39 3.53 6.22
C ALA A 130 9.48 3.27 7.72
N GLU A 131 10.65 3.46 8.31
CA GLU A 131 10.91 3.20 9.72
C GLU A 131 10.28 4.25 10.65
N LYS A 132 10.20 5.52 10.22
CA LYS A 132 9.72 6.63 11.07
C LYS A 132 8.23 6.94 10.89
N HIS A 133 7.70 6.75 9.70
CA HIS A 133 6.40 7.29 9.31
C HIS A 133 5.45 6.27 8.71
N GLY A 134 5.93 5.04 8.43
CA GLY A 134 5.20 4.12 7.56
C GLY A 134 5.32 4.54 6.09
N LEU A 135 5.02 3.59 5.20
CA LEU A 135 5.04 3.80 3.75
C LEU A 135 3.77 3.34 3.05
N ILE A 136 2.89 2.62 3.76
CA ILE A 136 1.69 2.03 3.17
C ILE A 136 0.51 2.49 4.02
N GLU A 137 -0.51 2.99 3.35
CA GLU A 137 -1.81 3.34 3.93
C GLU A 137 -2.90 2.60 3.12
N LEU A 138 -3.82 1.94 3.83
CA LEU A 138 -4.87 1.11 3.25
C LEU A 138 -6.25 1.70 3.56
N HIS A 139 -6.88 2.25 2.54
CA HIS A 139 -8.27 2.72 2.58
C HIS A 139 -9.21 1.56 2.24
N MET A 140 -9.53 0.71 3.22
CA MET A 140 -10.37 -0.48 3.00
C MET A 140 -11.85 -0.21 3.25
N ASN A 141 -12.67 -0.17 2.19
CA ASN A 141 -14.10 0.20 2.19
C ASN A 141 -14.45 1.50 2.94
N ASP A 142 -13.47 2.37 3.19
CA ASP A 142 -13.71 3.66 3.83
C ASP A 142 -14.47 4.61 2.89
N MET A 143 -14.70 5.84 3.34
CA MET A 143 -15.40 6.84 2.54
C MET A 143 -14.66 7.14 1.22
N TYR A 144 -13.33 7.15 1.23
CA TYR A 144 -12.52 7.48 0.06
C TYR A 144 -12.59 6.37 -1.00
N ALA A 145 -12.40 5.12 -0.59
CA ALA A 145 -12.56 3.94 -1.45
C ALA A 145 -13.96 3.87 -2.06
N LYS A 146 -15.01 4.14 -1.27
CA LYS A 146 -16.40 4.19 -1.74
C LYS A 146 -16.63 5.29 -2.78
N ILE A 147 -16.00 6.46 -2.62
CA ILE A 147 -16.09 7.56 -3.61
C ILE A 147 -15.43 7.15 -4.93
N ILE A 148 -14.24 6.54 -4.87
CA ILE A 148 -13.54 6.05 -6.08
C ILE A 148 -14.39 5.01 -6.80
N GLU A 149 -14.93 4.03 -6.08
CA GLU A 149 -15.75 2.98 -6.68
C GLU A 149 -17.01 3.55 -7.35
N LYS A 150 -17.66 4.53 -6.70
CA LYS A 150 -18.82 5.24 -7.26
C LYS A 150 -18.45 6.00 -8.53
N LYS A 151 -17.32 6.71 -8.52
CA LYS A 151 -16.82 7.46 -9.68
C LYS A 151 -16.46 6.55 -10.84
N GLU A 152 -15.86 5.40 -10.58
CA GLU A 152 -15.60 4.38 -11.60
C GLU A 152 -16.91 3.86 -12.22
N LYS A 153 -17.91 3.49 -11.41
CA LYS A 153 -19.23 3.04 -11.89
C LYS A 153 -19.93 4.06 -12.79
N MET A 154 -19.59 5.34 -12.64
CA MET A 154 -20.10 6.45 -13.45
C MET A 154 -19.24 6.76 -14.69
N GLY A 155 -18.14 6.03 -14.92
CA GLY A 155 -17.18 6.34 -15.99
C GLY A 155 -16.36 7.61 -15.74
N ARG A 156 -16.22 8.02 -14.48
CA ARG A 156 -15.63 9.31 -14.05
C ARG A 156 -14.47 9.13 -13.06
N ILE A 157 -13.73 8.03 -13.16
CA ILE A 157 -12.58 7.77 -12.28
C ILE A 157 -11.49 8.86 -12.44
N SER A 158 -11.38 9.49 -13.62
CA SER A 158 -10.49 10.63 -13.88
C SER A 158 -10.80 11.88 -13.05
N ASP A 159 -11.97 11.96 -12.42
CA ASP A 159 -12.30 13.03 -11.46
C ASP A 159 -11.64 12.82 -10.09
N THR A 160 -10.92 11.70 -9.92
CA THR A 160 -10.23 11.33 -8.69
C THR A 160 -8.75 11.15 -8.98
N ASN A 161 -7.90 11.32 -7.97
CA ASN A 161 -6.47 10.99 -8.05
C ASN A 161 -6.26 9.48 -7.84
N ALA A 162 -7.03 8.65 -8.54
CA ALA A 162 -7.03 7.21 -8.38
C ALA A 162 -6.81 6.52 -9.72
N MET A 163 -5.99 5.47 -9.70
CA MET A 163 -5.77 4.58 -10.82
C MET A 163 -6.04 3.15 -10.39
N ARG A 164 -6.90 2.45 -11.13
CA ARG A 164 -7.19 1.04 -10.86
C ARG A 164 -5.95 0.18 -11.11
N LEU A 165 -5.53 -0.58 -10.10
CA LEU A 165 -4.44 -1.55 -10.19
C LEU A 165 -4.96 -2.97 -10.42
N TYR A 166 -6.11 -3.32 -9.84
CA TYR A 166 -6.67 -4.67 -9.92
C TYR A 166 -8.20 -4.67 -10.16
N PRO A 167 -8.72 -5.62 -10.97
CA PRO A 167 -10.15 -5.82 -11.19
C PRO A 167 -10.98 -6.10 -9.95
#